data_AF-A0A2N2Q0U3-F1
#
_entry.id   AF-A0A2N2Q0U3-F1
#
_cell.length_a   1.000
_cell.length_b   1.000
_cell.length_c   1.000
_cell.angle_alpha   90.00
_cell.angle_beta   90.00
_cell.angle_gamma   90.00
#
_symmetry.space_group_name_H-M   'P 1'
#
loop_
_entity.id
_entity.type
_entity.pdbx_description
1 polymer ?
#
loop_
_entity_poly.entity_id
_entity_poly.type
_entity_poly.pdbx_seq_one_letter_code
_entity_poly.pdbx_strand_id
1 'polypeptide(L)' 'MANEEKRLAWALTGSGHYLRECLDIISSLENVDLFLSKAAAEILQQYGYKHNVGRVFQDKTASSVPVELFYQGK' A
#
# COMPACT_ATOMS: atom_id res chain seq x y z
N MET A 1 5.02 25.16 -13.64
CA MET A 1 5.02 23.69 -13.57
C MET A 1 4.47 23.35 -12.20
N ALA A 2 3.30 22.71 -12.12
CA ALA A 2 2.78 22.28 -10.83
C ALA A 2 3.82 21.34 -10.22
N ASN A 3 4.29 21.67 -9.02
CA ASN A 3 5.14 20.78 -8.24
C ASN A 3 4.25 19.63 -7.77
N GLU A 4 4.01 18.65 -8.65
CA GLU A 4 3.29 17.44 -8.26
C GLU A 4 4.16 16.74 -7.21
N GLU A 5 3.74 16.84 -5.96
CA GLU A 5 4.46 16.24 -4.85
C GLU A 5 4.58 14.74 -5.11
N LYS A 6 5.83 14.27 -5.22
CA LYS A 6 6.11 12.88 -5.53
C LYS A 6 5.53 11.99 -4.45
N ARG A 7 4.72 11.01 -4.87
CA ARG A 7 4.12 10.02 -3.98
C ARG A 7 4.94 8.73 -3.96
N LEU A 8 4.97 8.07 -2.82
CA LEU A 8 5.57 6.76 -2.62
C LEU A 8 4.51 5.68 -2.86
N ALA A 9 4.81 4.73 -3.75
CA ALA A 9 4.04 3.49 -3.83
C ALA A 9 4.61 2.47 -2.84
N TRP A 10 3.84 2.14 -1.81
CA TRP A 10 4.24 1.17 -0.80
C TRP A 10 3.43 -0.11 -0.94
N ALA A 11 4.09 -1.22 -1.29
CA ALA A 11 3.44 -2.52 -1.44
C ALA A 11 3.47 -3.30 -0.13
N LEU A 12 2.31 -3.82 0.28
CA LEU A 12 2.16 -4.77 1.39
C LEU A 12 1.75 -6.14 0.85
N THR A 13 2.39 -7.17 1.39
CA THR A 13 2.14 -8.58 1.07
C THR A 13 1.60 -9.32 2.30
N GLY A 14 1.27 -10.61 2.16
CA GLY A 14 0.68 -11.42 3.24
C GLY A 14 1.63 -11.79 4.38
N SER A 15 2.63 -10.97 4.68
CA SER A 15 3.54 -11.17 5.82
C SER A 15 3.00 -10.45 7.06
N GLY A 16 2.84 -11.19 8.16
CA GLY A 16 2.57 -10.59 9.47
C GLY A 16 3.82 -10.07 10.19
N HIS A 17 5.02 -10.37 9.68
CA HIS A 17 6.27 -9.97 10.32
C HIS A 17 6.45 -8.45 10.24
N TYR A 18 6.62 -7.83 11.42
CA TYR A 18 6.80 -6.38 11.58
C TYR A 18 5.68 -5.52 10.96
N LEU A 19 4.47 -6.09 10.81
CA LEU A 19 3.38 -5.40 10.13
C LEU A 19 3.00 -4.11 10.85
N ARG A 20 2.96 -4.11 12.19
CA ARG A 20 2.61 -2.90 12.97
C ARG A 20 3.66 -1.80 12.79
N GLU A 21 4.93 -2.16 12.91
CA GLU A 21 6.06 -1.24 12.76
C GLU A 21 6.11 -0.66 11.34
N CYS A 22 5.82 -1.47 10.32
CA CYS A 22 5.68 -0.98 8.95
C CYS A 22 4.52 0.03 8.84
N LEU A 23 3.38 -0.27 9.44
CA LEU A 23 2.21 0.61 9.41
C LEU A 23 2.43 1.92 10.16
N ASP A 24 3.19 1.90 11.25
CA ASP A 24 3.58 3.11 11.98
C ASP A 24 4.47 4.01 11.10
N ILE A 25 5.43 3.43 10.37
CA ILE A 25 6.26 4.15 9.40
C ILE A 25 5.37 4.75 8.30
N ILE A 26 4.51 3.95 7.68
CA ILE A 26 3.63 4.41 6.59
C ILE A 26 2.72 5.54 7.07
N SER A 27 2.19 5.46 8.29
CA SER A 27 1.33 6.49 8.88
C SER A 27 2.03 7.82 9.14
N SER A 28 3.36 7.82 9.22
CA SER A 28 4.15 9.06 9.35
C SER A 28 4.44 9.75 8.00
N LEU A 29 4.12 9.11 6.88
CA LEU A 29 4.37 9.63 5.53
C LEU A 29 3.14 10.35 4.98
N GLU A 30 3.31 11.57 4.50
CA GLU A 30 2.20 12.40 3.98
C GLU A 30 1.76 11.97 2.57
N ASN A 31 2.69 11.55 1.71
CA ASN A 31 2.46 11.28 0.30
C ASN A 31 2.72 9.81 -0.04
N VAL A 32 1.93 8.90 0.55
CA VAL A 32 2.03 7.45 0.30
C VAL A 32 0.73 6.88 -0.22
N ASP A 33 0.84 6.00 -1.22
CA ASP A 33 -0.24 5.17 -1.74
C ASP A 33 0.09 3.70 -1.47
N LEU A 34 -0.89 2.95 -0.98
CA LEU A 34 -0.73 1.54 -0.62
C LEU A 34 -1.16 0.61 -1.74
N PHE A 35 -0.35 -0.42 -1.99
CA PHE A 35 -0.66 -1.52 -2.88
C PHE A 35 -0.73 -2.80 -2.06
N LEU A 36 -1.92 -3.39 -1.95
CA LEU A 36 -2.18 -4.55 -1.10
C LEU A 36 -2.39 -5.78 -1.98
N SER A 37 -1.66 -6.87 -1.71
CA SER A 37 -2.09 -8.17 -2.21
C SER A 37 -3.36 -8.63 -1.48
N LYS A 38 -4.07 -9.61 -2.04
CA LYS A 38 -5.21 -10.25 -1.37
C LYS A 38 -4.88 -10.71 0.05
N ALA A 39 -3.76 -11.41 0.23
CA ALA A 39 -3.34 -11.89 1.55
C ALA A 39 -3.00 -10.74 2.52
N ALA A 40 -2.42 -9.65 2.02
CA ALA A 40 -2.15 -8.47 2.85
C ALA A 40 -3.45 -7.82 3.36
N ALA A 41 -4.46 -7.71 2.48
CA ALA A 41 -5.75 -7.14 2.84
C ALA A 41 -6.47 -7.98 3.92
N GLU A 42 -6.42 -9.31 3.81
CA GLU A 42 -6.98 -10.23 4.81
C GLU A 42 -6.29 -10.06 6.18
N ILE A 43 -4.96 -10.01 6.20
CA ILE A 43 -4.21 -9.81 7.45
C ILE A 43 -4.51 -8.43 8.06
N LEU A 44 -4.49 -7.36 7.27
CA LEU A 44 -4.78 -6.01 7.78
C LEU A 44 -6.17 -5.91 8.42
N GLN A 45 -7.17 -6.60 7.84
CA GLN A 45 -8.51 -6.67 8.39
C GLN A 45 -8.53 -7.37 9.76
N GLN A 46 -7.81 -8.48 9.91
CA GLN A 46 -7.71 -9.21 11.18
C GLN A 46 -7.05 -8.38 12.29
N TYR A 47 -6.09 -7.53 11.93
CA TYR A 47 -5.42 -6.63 12.87
C TYR A 47 -6.25 -5.38 13.23
N GLY A 48 -7.43 -5.21 12.64
CA GLY A 48 -8.31 -4.07 12.90
C GLY A 48 -7.71 -2.73 12.42
N TYR A 49 -6.75 -2.79 11.50
CA TYR A 49 -6.02 -1.60 11.07
C TYR A 49 -6.89 -0.73 10.15
N LYS A 50 -7.13 0.50 10.57
CA LYS A 50 -7.79 1.54 9.76
C LYS A 50 -6.72 2.44 9.17
N HIS A 51 -6.59 2.41 7.85
CA HIS A 51 -5.60 3.16 7.10
C HIS A 51 -6.05 4.62 6.99
N ASN A 52 -5.23 5.56 7.47
CA ASN A 52 -5.40 7.01 7.27
C ASN A 52 -4.50 7.56 6.16
N VAL A 53 -3.85 6.66 5.43
CA VAL A 53 -2.93 6.97 4.34
C VAL A 53 -3.72 7.23 3.06
N GLY A 54 -3.04 7.69 2.00
CA GLY A 54 -3.64 8.13 0.75
C GLY A 54 -4.41 7.05 -0.03
N ARG A 55 -4.09 6.85 -1.30
CA ARG A 55 -4.86 5.93 -2.16
C ARG A 55 -4.52 4.49 -1.78
N VAL A 56 -5.52 3.60 -1.74
CA VAL A 56 -5.32 2.17 -1.49
C VAL A 56 -5.76 1.38 -2.71
N PHE A 57 -4.83 0.64 -3.30
CA PHE A 57 -5.01 -0.23 -4.45
C PHE A 57 -4.93 -1.67 -3.98
N GLN A 58 -6.00 -2.44 -4.20
CA GLN A 58 -6.04 -3.85 -3.82
C GLN A 58 -5.93 -4.72 -5.06
N ASP A 59 -4.92 -5.57 -5.10
CA ASP A 59 -4.84 -6.63 -6.09
C ASP A 59 -5.79 -7.77 -5.70
N LYS A 60 -6.84 -7.94 -6.50
CA LYS A 60 -7.88 -8.96 -6.30
C LYS A 60 -7.60 -10.23 -7.08
N THR A 61 -6.54 -10.29 -7.88
CA THR A 61 -6.24 -11.47 -8.68
C THR A 61 -5.54 -12.54 -7.85
N ALA A 62 -5.69 -13.80 -8.27
CA ALA A 62 -5.07 -14.94 -7.59
C ALA A 62 -3.56 -15.08 -7.89
N SER A 63 -3.07 -14.38 -8.92
CA SER A 63 -1.68 -14.32 -9.36
C SER A 63 -1.33 -12.91 -9.83
N SER A 64 -0.07 -12.50 -9.73
CA SER A 64 0.38 -11.18 -10.20
C SER A 64 0.02 -11.01 -11.68
N VAL A 65 -0.92 -10.12 -11.98
CA VAL A 65 -1.19 -9.70 -13.37
C VAL A 65 0.09 -9.03 -13.89
N PRO A 66 0.48 -9.23 -15.16
CA PRO A 66 1.60 -8.50 -15.73
C PRO A 66 1.42 -6.99 -15.49
N VAL A 67 2.36 -6.39 -14.77
CA VAL A 67 2.37 -4.95 -14.51
C VAL A 67 3.21 -4.32 -15.60
N GLU A 68 2.54 -3.78 -16.63
CA GLU A 68 3.21 -3.18 -17.80
C GLU A 68 3.56 -1.70 -17.59
N LEU A 69 3.08 -1.08 -16.51
CA LEU A 69 3.20 0.35 -16.26
C LEU A 69 3.86 0.64 -14.92
N PHE A 70 4.78 1.60 -14.92
CA PHE A 70 5.35 2.15 -13.69
C PHE A 70 4.35 3.06 -12.99
N TYR A 71 4.36 3.03 -11.66
CA TYR A 71 3.62 3.97 -10.84
C TYR A 71 4.13 5.41 -11.06
N GLN A 72 3.22 6.35 -11.30
CA GLN A 72 3.56 7.73 -11.64
C GLN A 72 3.23 8.75 -10.54
N GLY A 73 2.52 8.35 -9.48
CA GLY A 73 2.26 9.21 -8.32
C GLY A 73 1.46 10.49 -8.58
N LYS A 74 0.78 10.59 -9.71
CA LYS A 74 -0.09 11.69 -10.12
C LYS A 74 -1.50 11.18 -10.35
#